data_AF-A0A7W0QCU1-F1
#
_entry.id   AF-A0A7W0QCU1-F1
#
_cell.length_a   1.000
_cell.length_b   1.000
_cell.length_c   1.000
_cell.angle_alpha   90.00
_cell.angle_beta   90.00
_cell.angle_gamma   90.00
#
_symmetry.space_group_name_H-M   'P 1'
#
loop_
_entity.id
_entity.type
_entity.pdbx_description
1 polymer ?
#
loop_
_entity_poly.entity_id
_entity_poly.type
_entity_poly.pdbx_seq_one_letter_code
_entity_poly.pdbx_strand_id
1 'polypeptide(L)'
;MKRALPKRAVRVTAYFKVGDVVLMGKYKNVRGVIVGFGEDQWGNPTVEIEPTPKGRKQNKTIGLFKIWRADVKEDALKRLAGEPVPRAPRRPSKKLRRTRAGEAATGRRRNLGH
;
A
#
# COMPACT_ATOMS: atom_id res chain seq x y z
N MET A 1 -32.69 -11.19 -17.09
CA MET A 1 -32.32 -11.09 -15.65
C MET A 1 -31.06 -10.24 -15.53
N LYS A 2 -31.15 -8.97 -15.11
CA LYS A 2 -29.98 -8.09 -14.98
C LYS A 2 -29.26 -8.44 -13.67
N ARG A 3 -28.13 -9.14 -13.76
CA ARG A 3 -27.26 -9.43 -12.61
C ARG A 3 -26.69 -8.09 -12.13
N ALA A 4 -27.23 -7.58 -11.02
CA ALA A 4 -26.74 -6.36 -10.40
C ALA A 4 -25.28 -6.59 -9.98
N LEU A 5 -24.34 -5.90 -10.63
CA LEU A 5 -22.95 -5.85 -10.17
C LEU A 5 -22.95 -5.25 -8.75
N PRO A 6 -22.24 -5.84 -7.78
CA PRO A 6 -22.21 -5.33 -6.42
C PRO A 6 -21.74 -3.87 -6.44
N LYS A 7 -22.56 -2.99 -5.86
CA LYS A 7 -22.32 -1.56 -5.80
C LYS A 7 -21.12 -1.31 -4.89
N ARG A 8 -19.97 -1.04 -5.50
CA ARG A 8 -18.70 -0.62 -4.88
C ARG A 8 -17.95 -1.74 -4.13
N ALA A 9 -17.20 -2.54 -4.87
CA ALA A 9 -16.03 -3.22 -4.31
C ALA A 9 -15.10 -2.14 -3.74
N VAL A 10 -15.11 -1.97 -2.42
CA VAL A 10 -14.30 -0.97 -1.73
C VAL A 10 -12.83 -1.29 -2.03
N ARG A 11 -12.06 -0.31 -2.54
CA ARG A 11 -10.61 -0.42 -2.84
C ARG A 11 -9.77 -0.49 -1.54
N VAL A 12 -10.12 -1.38 -0.61
CA VAL A 12 -9.41 -1.63 0.65
C VAL A 12 -8.05 -2.29 0.42
N THR A 13 -7.95 -3.06 -0.66
CA THR A 13 -6.75 -3.82 -1.05
C THR A 13 -5.53 -2.96 -1.35
N ALA A 14 -5.69 -1.64 -1.50
CA ALA A 14 -4.56 -0.75 -1.74
C ALA A 14 -3.68 -0.52 -0.50
N TYR A 15 -4.22 -0.69 0.71
CA TYR A 15 -3.50 -0.37 1.96
C TYR A 15 -3.28 -1.59 2.87
N PHE A 16 -4.22 -2.54 2.88
CA PHE A 16 -4.13 -3.80 3.63
C PHE A 16 -4.20 -4.99 2.68
N LYS A 17 -3.45 -6.05 2.99
CA LYS A 17 -3.51 -7.36 2.31
C LYS A 17 -3.69 -8.49 3.32
N VAL A 18 -4.17 -9.63 2.83
CA VAL A 18 -4.16 -10.89 3.59
C VAL A 18 -2.71 -11.21 3.96
N GLY A 19 -2.48 -11.60 5.20
CA GLY A 19 -1.16 -11.84 5.78
C GLY A 19 -0.53 -10.63 6.49
N ASP A 20 -1.09 -9.43 6.37
CA ASP A 20 -0.58 -8.26 7.11
C ASP A 20 -0.79 -8.42 8.62
N VAL A 21 0.24 -8.06 9.39
CA VAL A 21 0.17 -8.01 10.85
C VAL A 21 -0.45 -6.69 11.29
N VAL A 22 -1.52 -6.80 12.06
CA VAL A 22 -2.31 -5.66 12.53
C VAL A 22 -2.50 -5.68 14.04
N LEU A 23 -2.77 -4.50 14.57
CA LEU A 23 -3.11 -4.24 15.96
C LEU A 23 -4.60 -3.97 16.08
N MET A 24 -5.25 -4.68 17.00
CA MET A 24 -6.68 -4.58 17.27
C MET A 24 -6.98 -4.32 18.76
N GLY A 25 -8.26 -4.08 19.07
CA GLY A 25 -8.73 -3.75 20.42
C GLY A 25 -8.79 -2.24 20.71
N LYS A 26 -9.25 -1.89 21.92
CA LYS A 26 -9.41 -0.49 22.36
C LYS A 26 -8.07 0.25 22.36
N TYR A 27 -7.03 -0.38 22.89
CA TYR A 27 -5.69 0.22 23.04
C TYR A 27 -4.67 -0.21 21.96
N LYS A 28 -5.10 -0.93 20.93
CA LYS A 28 -4.22 -1.44 19.84
C LYS A 28 -3.00 -2.20 20.37
N ASN A 29 -3.24 -3.03 21.38
CA ASN A 29 -2.23 -3.84 22.08
C ASN A 29 -2.27 -5.32 21.67
N VAL A 30 -3.37 -5.77 21.05
CA VAL A 30 -3.51 -7.16 20.59
C VAL A 30 -3.06 -7.28 19.15
N ARG A 31 -2.14 -8.19 18.87
CA ARG A 31 -1.67 -8.52 17.52
C ARG A 31 -2.54 -9.59 16.88
N GLY A 32 -2.65 -9.51 15.55
CA GLY A 32 -3.25 -10.56 14.73
C GLY A 32 -2.87 -10.40 13.27
N VAL A 33 -3.22 -11.39 12.48
CA VAL A 33 -2.96 -11.45 11.04
C VAL A 33 -4.28 -11.39 10.29
N ILE A 34 -4.38 -10.57 9.25
CA ILE A 34 -5.55 -10.54 8.38
C ILE A 34 -5.61 -11.84 7.59
N VAL A 35 -6.72 -12.57 7.69
CA VAL A 35 -6.96 -13.81 6.92
C VAL A 35 -7.98 -13.62 5.80
N GLY A 36 -8.84 -12.60 5.89
CA GLY A 36 -9.86 -12.34 4.88
C GLY A 36 -10.46 -10.94 4.97
N PHE A 37 -11.18 -10.56 3.90
CA PHE A 37 -11.97 -9.33 3.82
C PHE A 37 -13.42 -9.69 3.56
N GLY A 38 -14.34 -8.90 4.10
CA GLY A 38 -15.77 -9.08 3.91
C GLY A 38 -16.51 -7.76 4.07
N GLU A 39 -17.83 -7.85 4.14
CA GLU A 39 -18.74 -6.72 4.34
C GLU A 39 -19.77 -7.11 5.40
N ASP A 40 -20.16 -6.15 6.25
CA ASP A 40 -21.26 -6.37 7.18
C ASP A 40 -22.64 -6.25 6.48
N GLN A 41 -23.71 -6.53 7.21
CA GLN A 41 -25.08 -6.43 6.69
C GLN A 41 -25.50 -5.02 6.24
N TRP A 42 -24.72 -3.98 6.58
CA TRP A 42 -24.92 -2.60 6.17
C TRP A 42 -23.96 -2.16 5.06
N GLY A 43 -23.12 -3.07 4.54
CA GLY A 43 -22.15 -2.81 3.49
C GLY A 43 -20.86 -2.15 3.95
N ASN A 44 -20.57 -2.12 5.25
CA ASN A 44 -19.29 -1.60 5.74
C ASN A 44 -18.19 -2.66 5.58
N PRO A 45 -16.97 -2.26 5.17
CA PRO A 45 -15.86 -3.18 5.00
C PRO A 45 -15.41 -3.75 6.35
N THR A 46 -15.30 -5.08 6.40
CA THR A 46 -14.81 -5.83 7.54
C THR A 46 -13.59 -6.66 7.17
N VAL A 47 -12.82 -7.04 8.18
CA VAL A 47 -11.65 -7.91 8.08
C VAL A 47 -11.80 -9.05 9.07
N GLU A 48 -11.45 -10.24 8.62
CA GLU A 48 -11.28 -11.39 9.48
C GLU A 48 -9.82 -11.45 9.93
N ILE A 49 -9.61 -11.51 11.25
CA ILE A 49 -8.29 -11.46 11.86
C ILE A 49 -8.09 -12.70 12.73
N GLU A 50 -7.00 -13.40 12.47
CA GLU A 50 -6.49 -14.46 13.33
C GLU A 50 -5.60 -13.84 14.44
N PRO A 51 -5.97 -13.98 15.73
CA PRO A 51 -5.16 -13.43 16.82
C PRO A 51 -3.78 -14.10 16.91
N THR A 52 -2.74 -13.35 17.27
CA THR A 52 -1.40 -13.88 17.54
C THR A 52 -0.98 -13.54 18.97
N PRO A 53 -0.74 -14.52 19.87
CA PRO A 53 -0.76 -15.97 19.63
C PRO A 53 -2.18 -16.54 19.48
N LYS A 54 -2.33 -17.53 18.59
CA LYS A 54 -3.61 -18.17 18.23
C LYS A 54 -4.28 -18.82 19.43
N GLY A 55 -3.54 -19.66 20.17
CA GLY A 55 -4.04 -20.34 21.37
C GLY A 55 -5.43 -20.96 21.15
N ARG A 56 -6.35 -20.76 22.11
CA ARG A 56 -7.78 -21.13 21.98
C ARG A 56 -8.66 -20.03 21.39
N LYS A 57 -8.08 -18.96 20.83
CA LYS A 57 -8.85 -17.79 20.39
C LYS A 57 -9.36 -18.02 18.97
N GLN A 58 -10.64 -17.75 18.77
CA GLN A 58 -11.27 -17.79 17.45
C GLN A 58 -10.88 -16.58 16.61
N ASN A 59 -11.03 -16.72 15.30
CA ASN A 59 -10.93 -15.62 14.34
C ASN A 59 -12.00 -14.57 14.66
N LYS A 60 -11.62 -13.30 14.53
CA LYS A 60 -12.52 -12.19 14.80
C LYS A 60 -12.77 -11.40 13.54
N THR A 61 -14.05 -11.23 13.20
CA THR A 61 -14.48 -10.30 12.17
C THR A 61 -14.69 -8.93 12.78
N ILE A 62 -13.92 -7.94 12.32
CA ILE A 62 -13.92 -6.57 12.86
C ILE A 62 -14.02 -5.59 11.69
N GLY A 63 -14.70 -4.46 11.89
CA GLY A 63 -14.71 -3.36 10.91
C GLY A 63 -13.30 -2.86 10.62
N LEU A 64 -13.00 -2.65 9.34
CA LEU A 64 -11.67 -2.25 8.84
C LEU A 64 -11.12 -0.98 9.54
N PHE A 65 -11.99 -0.04 9.88
CA PHE A 65 -11.62 1.21 10.54
C PHE A 65 -11.15 1.03 11.99
N LYS A 66 -11.30 -0.16 12.58
CA LYS A 66 -10.91 -0.45 13.96
C LYS A 66 -9.53 -1.11 14.09
N ILE A 67 -8.77 -1.26 13.00
CA ILE A 67 -7.48 -1.96 13.00
C ILE A 67 -6.34 -1.04 12.54
N TRP A 68 -5.15 -1.22 13.12
CA TRP A 68 -3.96 -0.42 12.80
C TRP A 68 -2.84 -1.32 12.27
N ARG A 69 -2.04 -0.83 11.32
CA ARG A 69 -0.85 -1.52 10.84
C ARG A 69 0.23 -1.55 11.92
N ALA A 70 0.74 -2.74 12.24
CA ALA A 70 1.73 -2.90 13.30
C ALA A 70 3.08 -2.26 12.92
N ASP A 71 3.50 -2.45 11.67
CA ASP A 71 4.75 -1.92 11.10
C ASP A 71 4.79 -0.39 11.10
N VAL A 72 3.69 0.28 10.74
CA VAL A 72 3.61 1.75 10.76
C VAL A 72 3.83 2.31 12.17
N LYS A 73 3.28 1.63 13.20
CA LYS A 73 3.46 2.04 14.60
C LYS A 73 4.90 1.83 15.06
N GLU A 74 5.50 0.70 14.70
CA GLU A 74 6.90 0.39 15.02
C GLU A 74 7.86 1.38 14.37
N ASP A 75 7.66 1.69 13.08
CA ASP A 75 8.47 2.68 12.36
C ASP A 75 8.35 4.08 12.97
N ALA A 76 7.14 4.49 13.36
CA ALA A 76 6.92 5.76 14.04
C ALA A 76 7.67 5.81 15.39
N LEU A 77 7.63 4.71 16.16
CA LEU A 77 8.32 4.61 17.44
C LEU A 77 9.85 4.64 17.27
N LYS A 78 10.39 3.93 16.27
CA LYS A 78 11.82 3.94 15.94
C LYS A 78 12.32 5.33 15.52
N ARG A 79 11.53 6.07 14.73
CA ARG A 79 11.85 7.46 14.36
C ARG A 79 11.91 8.37 15.58
N LEU A 80 10.97 8.22 16.52
CA LEU A 80 10.98 8.98 17.77
C LEU A 80 12.17 8.60 18.66
N ALA A 81 12.57 7.32 18.66
CA ALA A 81 13.76 6.83 19.34
C ALA A 81 15.08 7.22 18.66
N GLY A 82 15.04 7.92 17.51
CA GLY A 82 16.23 8.35 16.78
C GLY A 82 16.91 7.25 15.95
N GLU A 83 16.30 6.07 15.81
CA GLU A 83 16.86 4.99 15.01
C GLU A 83 16.69 5.23 13.50
N PRO A 84 17.71 4.90 12.68
CA PRO A 84 17.62 5.05 11.24
C PRO A 84 16.66 4.02 10.65
N VAL A 85 15.49 4.47 10.21
CA VAL A 85 14.51 3.63 9.51
C VAL A 85 14.88 3.55 8.02
N PRO A 86 14.92 2.35 7.40
CA PRO A 86 15.22 2.23 5.98
C PRO A 86 14.21 3.04 5.17
N ARG A 87 14.69 4.08 4.48
CA ARG A 87 13.85 4.84 3.55
C ARG A 87 13.43 3.90 2.44
N ALA A 88 12.12 3.79 2.21
CA ALA A 88 11.57 3.06 1.06
C ALA A 88 12.35 3.42 -0.21
N PRO A 89 12.59 2.46 -1.13
CA PRO A 89 13.35 2.73 -2.33
C PRO A 89 12.71 3.91 -3.05
N ARG A 90 13.44 5.02 -3.14
CA ARG A 90 13.03 6.17 -3.93
C ARG A 90 12.89 5.64 -5.35
N ARG A 91 11.64 5.49 -5.81
CA ARG A 91 11.35 5.11 -7.20
C ARG A 91 12.21 6.02 -8.07
N PRO A 92 13.10 5.48 -8.91
CA PRO A 92 13.98 6.33 -9.70
C PRO A 92 13.09 7.28 -10.47
N SER A 93 13.23 8.59 -10.19
CA SER A 93 12.56 9.60 -10.98
C SER A 93 12.98 9.32 -12.41
N LYS A 94 11.98 9.14 -13.29
CA LYS A 94 12.19 8.92 -14.72
C LYS A 94 12.91 10.17 -15.22
N LYS A 95 14.24 10.24 -15.09
CA LYS A 95 15.06 11.29 -15.67
C LYS A 95 14.81 11.15 -17.16
N LEU A 96 14.03 12.09 -17.68
CA LEU A 96 13.76 12.28 -19.08
C LEU A 96 15.13 12.34 -19.76
N ARG A 97 15.57 11.22 -20.35
CA ARG A 97 16.73 11.19 -21.24
C ARG A 97 16.32 12.03 -22.44
N ARG A 98 16.62 13.33 -22.40
CA ARG A 98 16.79 14.13 -23.62
C ARG A 98 17.93 13.47 -24.37
N THR A 99 17.61 12.59 -25.30
CA THR A 99 18.58 12.07 -26.26
C THR A 99 19.07 13.25 -27.08
N ARG A 100 20.37 13.55 -26.97
CA ARG A 100 21.13 14.30 -27.98
C ARG A 100 21.08 13.49 -29.28
N ALA A 101 19.99 13.62 -30.04
CA ALA A 101 19.79 12.99 -31.33
C ALA A 101 19.22 13.99 -32.35
N GLY A 102 19.65 15.25 -32.25
CA GLY A 102 19.22 16.33 -33.14
C GLY A 102 20.32 17.32 -33.53
N GLU A 103 21.59 17.03 -33.23
CA GLU A 103 22.73 17.95 -33.46
C GLU A 103 23.67 17.44 -34.56
N ALA A 104 23.12 16.78 -35.58
CA ALA A 104 23.89 16.25 -36.71
C ALA A 104 23.25 16.53 -38.09
N ALA A 105 22.37 17.54 -38.19
CA ALA A 105 21.61 17.80 -39.41
C ALA A 105 21.63 19.28 -39.86
N THR A 106 22.75 19.99 -39.72
CA THR A 106 22.93 21.30 -40.38
C THR A 106 24.39 21.54 -40.74
N GLY A 107 24.92 20.75 -41.68
CA GLY A 107 26.31 20.85 -42.13
C GLY A 107 26.48 20.44 -43.59
N ARG A 108 25.66 20.98 -44.50
CA ARG A 108 25.87 20.85 -45.95
C ARG A 108 25.13 21.97 -46.69
N ARG A 109 25.83 22.61 -47.65
CA ARG A 109 25.49 23.79 -48.49
C ARG A 109 26.05 25.10 -47.91
N ARG A 110 26.88 25.90 -48.58
CA ARG A 110 27.38 26.03 -49.97
C ARG A 110 28.66 26.88 -49.91
N ASN A 111 29.63 26.66 -50.79
CA ASN A 111 30.28 27.77 -51.50
C ASN A 111 30.92 27.26 -52.80
N LEU A 112 30.35 27.72 -53.90
CA LEU A 112 30.83 27.66 -55.28
C LEU A 112 31.05 29.12 -55.70
N GLY A 113 32.18 29.42 -56.37
CA GLY A 113 32.51 30.71 -56.98
C GLY A 113 33.24 31.68 -56.04
N HIS A 114 34.34 32.35 -56.39
CA HIS A 114 34.88 32.72 -57.71
C HIS A 114 36.38 32.44 -57.81
#